data_AF-A0A929IFT1-F1
#
_entry.id   AF-A0A929IFT1-F1
#
_cell.length_a   1.000
_cell.length_b   1.000
_cell.length_c   1.000
_cell.angle_alpha   90.00
_cell.angle_beta   90.00
_cell.angle_gamma   90.00
#
_symmetry.space_group_name_H-M   'P 1'
#
loop_
_entity.id
_entity.type
_entity.pdbx_description
1 polymer ?
#
loop_
_entity_poly.entity_id
_entity_poly.type
_entity_poly.pdbx_seq_one_letter_code
_entity_poly.pdbx_strand_id
1 'polypeptide(L)'
;LSWEGVAHALFHGRMDNRKKDEQIRSFREDKDILLTTEIGGEGRNLQFCHQMVNYDLPWNPMKIEQRIGRIHRIGQEKEVIIYNLCAAGSVEDFILEVLDKKINMFEMVIGEIDMIMGRIRGEQEFSEMVYDIWVNSSSEKERKESFSQLGTRLKRSKTLYQKSKELDEKLFGENYEL
;
A
#
# COMPACT_ATOMS: atom_id res chain seq x y z
N LEU A 1 15.52 11.63 20.25
CA LEU A 1 14.69 12.60 19.51
C LEU A 1 13.70 13.19 20.49
N SER A 2 14.02 14.34 21.08
CA SER A 2 13.02 15.11 21.83
C SER A 2 12.15 15.82 20.79
N TRP A 3 10.91 15.35 20.63
CA TRP A 3 9.92 15.91 19.71
C TRP A 3 9.33 17.24 20.24
N GLU A 4 10.19 18.06 20.85
CA GLU A 4 9.78 19.25 21.60
C GLU A 4 9.18 20.28 20.66
N GLY A 5 7.85 20.36 20.65
CA GLY A 5 7.09 21.41 19.98
C GLY A 5 5.90 20.91 19.16
N VAL A 6 5.86 19.64 18.74
CA VAL A 6 4.76 19.12 17.91
C VAL A 6 3.91 18.11 18.67
N ALA A 7 2.66 18.49 18.93
CA ALA A 7 1.70 17.63 19.58
C ALA A 7 1.34 16.44 18.69
N HIS A 8 1.60 15.22 19.16
CA HIS A 8 1.32 13.98 18.42
C HIS A 8 0.85 12.86 19.36
N ALA A 9 0.14 11.89 18.81
CA ALA A 9 -0.18 10.61 19.42
C ALA A 9 0.81 9.54 18.93
N LEU A 10 1.07 8.54 19.77
CA LEU A 10 1.96 7.42 19.47
C LEU A 10 1.18 6.11 19.45
N PHE A 11 1.39 5.28 18.42
CA PHE A 11 0.78 3.96 18.33
C PHE A 11 1.83 2.92 17.90
N HIS A 12 2.12 1.95 18.77
CA HIS A 12 3.09 0.91 18.44
C HIS A 12 2.81 -0.40 19.19
N GLY A 13 3.36 -1.50 18.68
CA GLY A 13 3.09 -2.86 19.17
C GLY A 13 3.38 -3.12 20.64
N ARG A 14 4.31 -2.37 21.26
CA ARG A 14 4.61 -2.46 22.69
C ARG A 14 3.54 -1.85 23.62
N MET A 15 2.51 -1.20 23.07
CA MET A 15 1.41 -0.64 23.85
C MET A 15 0.30 -1.68 24.05
N ASP A 16 -0.28 -1.69 25.24
CA ASP A 16 -1.52 -2.44 25.50
C ASP A 16 -2.72 -1.84 24.74
N ASN A 17 -3.80 -2.62 24.63
CA ASN A 17 -4.97 -2.21 23.85
C ASN A 17 -5.65 -0.95 24.40
N ARG A 18 -5.69 -0.77 25.73
CA ARG A 18 -6.30 0.43 26.35
C ARG A 18 -5.52 1.68 25.97
N LYS A 19 -4.19 1.65 26.07
CA LYS A 19 -3.32 2.77 25.66
C LYS A 19 -3.44 3.04 24.17
N LYS A 20 -3.53 2.00 23.34
CA LYS A 20 -3.78 2.15 21.90
C LYS A 20 -5.09 2.91 21.63
N ASP A 21 -6.17 2.54 22.31
CA ASP A 21 -7.47 3.22 22.19
C ASP A 21 -7.39 4.69 22.63
N GLU A 22 -6.70 4.97 23.73
CA GLU A 22 -6.49 6.33 24.23
C GLU A 22 -5.71 7.20 23.23
N GLN A 23 -4.71 6.64 22.55
CA GLN A 23 -3.91 7.37 21.56
C GLN A 23 -4.71 7.64 20.28
N ILE A 24 -5.54 6.69 19.84
CA ILE A 24 -6.46 6.91 18.72
C ILE A 24 -7.50 7.98 19.07
N ARG A 25 -8.03 7.98 20.30
CA ARG A 25 -8.95 9.02 20.76
C ARG A 25 -8.26 10.39 20.78
N SER A 26 -7.06 10.46 21.35
CA SER A 26 -6.29 11.72 21.39
C SER A 26 -5.94 12.22 19.99
N PHE A 27 -5.64 11.34 19.03
CA PHE A 27 -5.46 11.72 17.62
C PHE A 27 -6.75 12.22 16.96
N ARG A 28 -7.92 11.74 17.38
CA ARG A 28 -9.19 12.22 16.84
C ARG A 28 -9.60 13.57 17.42
N GLU A 29 -9.34 13.79 18.70
CA GLU A 29 -9.93 14.89 19.48
C GLU A 29 -8.94 16.03 19.76
N ASP A 30 -7.65 15.72 20.02
CA ASP A 30 -6.70 16.65 20.63
C ASP A 30 -5.39 16.86 19.85
N LYS A 31 -5.03 15.96 18.92
CA LYS A 31 -3.73 15.93 18.23
C LYS A 31 -3.91 15.84 16.73
N ASP A 32 -3.11 16.60 15.99
CA ASP A 32 -3.16 16.59 14.52
C ASP A 32 -2.32 15.48 13.88
N ILE A 33 -1.45 14.82 14.64
CA ILE A 33 -0.48 13.84 14.13
C ILE A 33 -0.57 12.53 14.92
N LEU A 34 -0.63 11.42 14.19
CA LEU A 34 -0.43 10.07 14.71
C LEU A 34 0.87 9.49 14.13
N LEU A 35 1.84 9.21 14.99
CA LEU A 35 3.02 8.44 14.62
C LEU A 35 2.79 6.97 14.99
N THR A 36 2.80 6.11 13.97
CA THR A 36 2.49 4.69 14.15
C THR A 36 3.50 3.78 13.47
N THR A 37 3.82 2.65 14.11
CA THR A 37 4.53 1.53 13.45
C THR A 37 3.54 0.47 12.99
N GLU A 38 3.94 -0.32 11.99
CA GLU A 38 3.10 -1.35 11.37
C GLU A 38 2.80 -2.54 12.31
N ILE A 39 3.62 -2.72 13.35
CA ILE A 39 3.52 -3.85 14.28
C ILE A 39 2.42 -3.55 15.30
N GLY A 40 1.22 -4.11 15.11
CA GLY A 40 0.23 -4.27 16.17
C GLY A 40 -1.11 -3.54 16.01
N GLY A 41 -1.50 -3.16 14.80
CA GLY A 41 -2.79 -2.55 14.51
C GLY A 41 -3.67 -3.40 13.61
N GLU A 42 -4.20 -4.52 14.12
CA GLU A 42 -5.44 -5.04 13.56
C GLU A 42 -6.50 -3.92 13.56
N GLY A 43 -7.11 -3.70 12.40
CA GLY A 43 -8.49 -3.21 12.32
C GLY A 43 -8.80 -1.74 12.63
N ARG A 44 -7.86 -0.90 13.10
CA ARG A 44 -8.26 0.46 13.53
C ARG A 44 -8.69 1.33 12.34
N ASN A 45 -9.89 1.88 12.47
CA ASN A 45 -10.52 2.72 11.47
C ASN A 45 -10.05 4.16 11.65
N LEU A 46 -9.31 4.68 10.67
CA LEU A 46 -8.76 6.04 10.65
C LEU A 46 -9.45 6.90 9.59
N GLN A 47 -10.69 6.58 9.18
CA GLN A 47 -11.45 7.36 8.18
C GLN A 47 -11.64 8.85 8.51
N PHE A 48 -11.44 9.28 9.75
CA PHE A 48 -11.44 10.71 10.10
C PHE A 48 -10.16 11.44 9.63
N CYS A 49 -9.12 10.69 9.30
CA CYS A 49 -7.88 11.16 8.69
C CYS A 49 -7.93 10.97 7.17
N HIS A 50 -7.31 11.89 6.44
CA HIS A 50 -7.24 11.88 4.97
C HIS A 50 -5.83 12.18 4.44
N GLN A 51 -4.82 12.27 5.31
CA GLN A 51 -3.43 12.47 4.92
C GLN A 51 -2.55 11.38 5.54
N MET A 52 -1.74 10.72 4.71
CA MET A 52 -0.82 9.68 5.15
C MET A 52 0.60 10.03 4.70
N VAL A 53 1.56 9.88 5.60
CA VAL A 53 2.98 9.93 5.27
C VAL A 53 3.60 8.57 5.57
N ASN A 54 4.00 7.84 4.53
CA ASN A 54 4.79 6.64 4.66
C ASN A 54 6.27 7.04 4.80
N TYR A 55 6.80 6.96 6.02
CA TYR A 55 8.21 7.21 6.28
C TYR A 55 9.09 6.05 5.79
N ASP A 56 8.61 4.83 5.96
CA ASP A 56 9.11 3.61 5.33
C ASP A 56 8.04 3.04 4.39
N LEU A 57 8.45 2.55 3.22
CA LEU A 57 7.55 1.88 2.29
C LEU A 57 7.78 0.37 2.33
N PRO A 58 6.74 -0.45 2.61
CA PRO A 58 6.88 -1.88 2.56
C PRO A 58 7.06 -2.33 1.11
N TRP A 59 7.95 -3.29 0.88
CA TRP A 59 8.22 -3.80 -0.47
C TRP A 59 7.04 -4.57 -1.06
N ASN A 60 6.09 -5.04 -0.22
CA ASN A 60 4.90 -5.76 -0.65
C ASN A 60 3.73 -4.77 -0.91
N PRO A 61 3.24 -4.66 -2.16
CA PRO A 61 2.09 -3.82 -2.53
C PRO A 61 0.86 -3.98 -1.65
N MET A 62 0.61 -5.20 -1.17
CA MET A 62 -0.55 -5.49 -0.32
C MET A 62 -0.48 -4.79 1.02
N LYS A 63 0.72 -4.65 1.58
CA LYS A 63 0.88 -3.88 2.82
C LYS A 63 0.60 -2.39 2.58
N ILE A 64 1.01 -1.85 1.43
CA ILE A 64 0.71 -0.47 1.03
C ILE A 64 -0.80 -0.27 0.91
N GLU A 65 -1.51 -1.15 0.19
CA GLU A 65 -2.97 -1.11 0.05
C GLU A 65 -3.66 -1.18 1.41
N GLN A 66 -3.23 -2.09 2.30
CA GLN A 66 -3.80 -2.23 3.64
C GLN A 66 -3.59 -0.98 4.51
N ARG A 67 -2.47 -0.26 4.35
CA ARG A 67 -2.21 1.03 5.02
C ARG A 67 -3.16 2.10 4.47
N ILE A 68 -3.24 2.27 3.16
CA ILE A 68 -4.13 3.24 2.49
C ILE A 68 -5.60 2.97 2.86
N GLY A 69 -5.99 1.71 2.86
CA GLY A 69 -7.32 1.25 3.23
C GLY A 69 -7.69 1.51 4.70
N ARG A 70 -6.84 2.11 5.53
CA ARG A 70 -7.22 2.61 6.88
C ARG A 70 -7.90 3.97 6.84
N ILE A 71 -7.58 4.78 5.84
CA ILE A 71 -8.05 6.15 5.67
C ILE A 71 -8.93 6.34 4.42
N HIS A 72 -8.69 5.53 3.38
CA HIS A 72 -9.43 5.54 2.13
C HIS A 72 -10.44 4.38 2.11
N ARG A 73 -11.67 4.64 2.54
CA ARG A 73 -12.77 3.67 2.58
C ARG A 73 -14.09 4.37 2.27
N ILE A 74 -15.14 3.59 2.00
CA ILE A 74 -16.51 4.09 1.85
C ILE A 74 -16.89 4.98 3.06
N GLY A 75 -17.39 6.17 2.78
CA GLY A 75 -17.72 7.19 3.79
C GLY A 75 -16.61 8.20 4.07
N GLN A 76 -15.46 8.11 3.40
CA GLN A 76 -14.48 9.20 3.37
C GLN A 76 -15.02 10.34 2.49
N GLU A 77 -15.13 11.53 3.06
CA GLU A 77 -15.68 12.72 2.38
C GLU A 77 -14.59 13.66 1.85
N LYS A 78 -13.35 13.50 2.33
CA LYS A 78 -12.20 14.33 1.94
C LYS A 78 -11.30 13.61 0.96
N GLU A 79 -10.65 14.38 0.09
CA GLU A 79 -9.58 13.86 -0.77
C GLU A 79 -8.47 13.24 0.08
N VAL A 80 -8.09 12.00 -0.25
CA VAL A 80 -7.01 11.29 0.45
C VAL A 80 -5.69 11.56 -0.23
N ILE A 81 -4.73 12.11 0.52
CA ILE A 81 -3.39 12.43 0.04
C ILE A 81 -2.38 11.51 0.72
N ILE A 82 -1.55 10.84 -0.07
CA ILE A 82 -0.53 9.91 0.41
C ILE A 82 0.84 10.40 -0.04
N TYR A 83 1.73 10.64 0.92
CA TYR A 83 3.13 10.97 0.69
C TYR A 83 3.98 9.74 0.97
N ASN A 84 4.75 9.29 -0.02
CA ASN A 84 5.71 8.20 0.15
C ASN A 84 7.13 8.78 0.19
N LEU A 85 7.79 8.68 1.34
CA LEU A 85 9.19 9.04 1.46
C LEU A 85 10.05 7.85 1.04
N CYS A 86 10.96 8.09 0.09
CA CYS A 86 11.94 7.10 -0.35
C CYS A 86 13.28 7.79 -0.61
N ALA A 87 14.38 7.03 -0.48
CA ALA A 87 15.70 7.51 -0.83
C ALA A 87 15.98 7.20 -2.31
N ALA A 88 16.45 8.19 -3.07
CA ALA A 88 16.75 8.00 -4.48
C ALA A 88 17.75 6.85 -4.68
N GLY A 89 17.44 5.94 -5.60
CA GLY A 89 18.24 4.76 -5.88
C GLY A 89 18.15 3.66 -4.82
N SER A 90 17.23 3.72 -3.86
CA SER A 90 16.94 2.61 -2.92
C SER A 90 15.97 1.61 -3.51
N VAL A 91 15.83 0.43 -2.89
CA VAL A 91 14.85 -0.59 -3.31
C VAL A 91 13.43 0.00 -3.42
N GLU A 92 13.05 0.83 -2.47
CA GLU A 92 11.74 1.47 -2.39
C GLU A 92 11.49 2.40 -3.59
N ASP A 93 12.51 3.13 -4.06
CA ASP A 93 12.42 4.01 -5.24
C ASP A 93 12.09 3.19 -6.51
N PHE A 94 12.78 2.06 -6.71
CA PHE A 94 12.50 1.15 -7.82
C PHE A 94 11.11 0.51 -7.72
N ILE A 95 10.67 0.14 -6.52
CA ILE A 95 9.32 -0.40 -6.29
C ILE A 95 8.27 0.66 -6.61
N LEU A 96 8.42 1.89 -6.09
CA LEU A 96 7.50 2.98 -6.36
C LEU A 96 7.39 3.25 -7.85
N GLU A 97 8.50 3.29 -8.57
CA GLU A 97 8.50 3.48 -10.03
C GLU A 97 7.70 2.39 -10.75
N VAL A 98 7.83 1.12 -10.32
CA VAL A 98 7.07 0.00 -10.88
C VAL A 98 5.58 0.11 -10.55
N LEU A 99 5.23 0.34 -9.29
CA LEU A 99 3.84 0.38 -8.82
C LEU A 99 3.07 1.59 -9.38
N ASP A 100 3.73 2.75 -9.46
CA ASP A 100 3.16 3.97 -9.99
C ASP A 100 3.11 3.93 -11.52
N LYS A 101 4.27 3.97 -12.20
CA LYS A 101 4.32 4.22 -13.65
C LYS A 101 3.91 3.05 -14.54
N LYS A 102 4.00 1.81 -14.06
CA LYS A 102 3.72 0.62 -14.91
C LYS A 102 2.36 0.02 -14.63
N ILE A 103 1.89 0.11 -13.39
CA ILE A 103 0.71 -0.59 -12.92
C ILE A 103 -0.39 0.40 -12.55
N ASN A 104 -0.07 1.67 -12.29
CA ASN A 104 -0.99 2.65 -11.71
C ASN A 104 -1.72 2.04 -10.50
N MET A 105 -0.95 1.45 -9.60
CA MET A 105 -1.50 0.73 -8.45
C MET A 105 -2.36 1.64 -7.57
N PHE A 106 -1.95 2.90 -7.40
CA PHE A 106 -2.63 3.87 -6.55
C PHE A 106 -3.98 4.35 -7.11
N GLU A 107 -4.27 4.08 -8.39
CA GLU A 107 -5.57 4.38 -9.03
C GLU A 107 -6.55 3.21 -8.96
N MET A 108 -6.12 2.05 -8.43
CA MET A 108 -6.94 0.84 -8.40
C MET A 108 -7.98 0.86 -7.29
N VAL A 109 -9.08 0.13 -7.50
CA VAL A 109 -10.06 -0.13 -6.45
C VAL A 109 -9.46 -1.11 -5.44
N ILE A 110 -9.76 -0.90 -4.15
CA ILE A 110 -9.32 -1.78 -3.08
C ILE A 110 -9.77 -3.23 -3.35
N GLY A 111 -8.84 -4.17 -3.22
CA GLY A 111 -9.04 -5.59 -3.47
C GLY A 111 -8.64 -6.05 -4.88
N GLU A 112 -8.56 -5.13 -5.85
CA GLU A 112 -8.08 -5.50 -7.19
C GLU A 112 -6.59 -5.88 -7.17
N ILE A 113 -5.81 -5.28 -6.27
CA ILE A 113 -4.39 -5.57 -6.15
C ILE A 113 -4.18 -7.02 -5.72
N ASP A 114 -5.00 -7.57 -4.82
CA ASP A 114 -4.89 -8.97 -4.38
C ASP A 114 -5.09 -9.95 -5.55
N MET A 115 -6.09 -9.68 -6.40
CA MET A 115 -6.37 -10.48 -7.60
C MET A 115 -5.23 -10.43 -8.62
N ILE A 116 -4.54 -9.29 -8.73
CA ILE A 116 -3.37 -9.14 -9.61
C ILE A 116 -2.17 -9.87 -9.04
N MET A 117 -1.93 -9.71 -7.73
CA MET A 117 -0.81 -10.31 -7.02
C MET A 117 -0.92 -11.82 -6.96
N GLY A 118 -2.11 -12.38 -6.73
CA GLY A 118 -2.35 -13.83 -6.73
C GLY A 118 -1.95 -14.52 -8.04
N ARG A 119 -2.00 -13.80 -9.17
CA ARG A 119 -1.56 -14.32 -10.48
C ARG A 119 -0.04 -14.32 -10.68
N ILE A 120 0.69 -13.63 -9.82
CA ILE A 120 2.15 -13.46 -9.90
C ILE A 120 2.86 -14.27 -8.84
N ARG A 121 2.24 -14.40 -7.65
CA ARG A 121 2.84 -15.00 -6.46
C ARG A 121 3.41 -16.40 -6.73
N GLY A 122 2.83 -17.24 -7.58
CA GLY A 122 3.38 -18.59 -7.78
C GLY A 122 3.63 -19.25 -6.42
N GLU A 123 4.87 -19.74 -6.18
CA GLU A 123 5.32 -20.25 -4.86
C GLU A 123 6.07 -19.22 -4.00
N GLN A 124 6.40 -18.03 -4.53
CA GLN A 124 7.32 -17.08 -3.90
C GLN A 124 6.60 -15.81 -3.45
N GLU A 125 6.94 -15.28 -2.28
CA GLU A 125 6.38 -14.00 -1.82
C GLU A 125 6.95 -12.81 -2.63
N PHE A 126 6.15 -11.78 -2.86
CA PHE A 126 6.58 -10.63 -3.67
C PHE A 126 7.82 -9.93 -3.12
N SER A 127 7.92 -9.81 -1.79
CA SER A 127 9.09 -9.22 -1.13
C SER A 127 10.36 -10.00 -1.40
N GLU A 128 10.28 -11.32 -1.56
CA GLU A 128 11.42 -12.17 -1.90
C GLU A 128 11.83 -11.96 -3.36
N MET A 129 10.86 -11.83 -4.28
CA MET A 129 11.17 -11.50 -5.69
C MET A 129 11.92 -10.17 -5.81
N VAL A 130 11.50 -9.14 -5.07
CA VAL A 130 12.18 -7.84 -5.03
C VAL A 130 13.59 -8.00 -4.46
N TYR A 131 13.72 -8.72 -3.33
CA TYR A 131 15.00 -8.98 -2.70
C TYR A 131 15.97 -9.68 -3.65
N ASP A 132 15.51 -10.72 -4.35
CA ASP A 132 16.31 -11.47 -5.30
C ASP A 132 16.76 -10.60 -6.47
N ILE A 133 15.87 -9.77 -7.03
CA ILE A 133 16.25 -8.81 -8.07
C ILE A 133 17.34 -7.88 -7.55
N TRP A 134 17.17 -7.35 -6.33
CA TRP A 134 18.09 -6.39 -5.76
C TRP A 134 19.49 -6.96 -5.54
N VAL A 135 19.56 -8.15 -4.92
CA VAL A 135 20.81 -8.82 -4.54
C VAL A 135 21.54 -9.41 -5.74
N ASN A 136 20.82 -9.96 -6.72
CA ASN A 136 21.44 -10.61 -7.87
C ASN A 136 21.81 -9.64 -8.99
N SER A 137 21.35 -8.38 -8.94
CA SER A 137 21.75 -7.37 -9.91
C SER A 137 23.09 -6.71 -9.52
N SER A 138 24.07 -6.86 -10.40
CA SER A 138 25.44 -6.38 -10.22
C SER A 138 25.62 -4.89 -10.50
N SER A 139 24.72 -4.28 -11.28
CA SER A 139 24.78 -2.87 -11.67
C SER A 139 23.43 -2.17 -11.59
N GLU A 140 23.43 -0.83 -11.52
CA GLU A 140 22.18 -0.04 -11.54
C GLU A 140 21.38 -0.26 -12.83
N LYS A 141 22.06 -0.42 -13.97
CA LYS A 141 21.42 -0.71 -15.26
C LYS A 141 20.68 -2.05 -15.20
N GLU A 142 21.33 -3.08 -14.69
CA GLU A 142 20.74 -4.42 -14.53
C GLU A 142 19.56 -4.39 -13.53
N ARG A 143 19.66 -3.60 -12.45
CA ARG A 143 18.53 -3.38 -11.54
C ARG A 143 17.34 -2.76 -12.26
N LYS A 144 17.56 -1.67 -13.02
CA LYS A 144 16.48 -1.00 -13.79
C LYS A 144 15.82 -1.95 -14.78
N GLU A 145 16.62 -2.74 -15.50
CA GLU A 145 16.11 -3.73 -16.45
C GLU A 145 15.29 -4.81 -15.74
N SER A 146 15.78 -5.35 -14.62
CA SER A 146 15.10 -6.40 -13.86
C SER A 146 13.79 -5.93 -13.21
N PHE A 147 13.78 -4.74 -12.59
CA PHE A 147 12.55 -4.14 -12.08
C PHE A 147 11.56 -3.78 -13.19
N SER A 148 12.04 -3.36 -14.36
CA SER A 148 11.18 -3.13 -15.54
C SER A 148 10.51 -4.43 -16.02
N GLN A 149 11.22 -5.57 -15.98
CA GLN A 149 10.65 -6.88 -16.27
C GLN A 149 9.59 -7.28 -15.24
N LEU A 150 9.84 -7.05 -13.94
CA LEU A 150 8.85 -7.26 -12.88
C LEU A 150 7.60 -6.40 -13.13
N GLY A 151 7.77 -5.12 -13.45
CA GLY A 151 6.66 -4.22 -13.82
C GLY A 151 5.88 -4.68 -15.04
N THR A 152 6.56 -5.26 -16.03
CA THR A 152 5.90 -5.83 -17.23
C THR A 152 5.06 -7.05 -16.87
N ARG A 153 5.55 -7.93 -15.99
CA ARG A 153 4.79 -9.09 -15.47
C ARG A 153 3.54 -8.62 -14.73
N LEU A 154 3.69 -7.66 -13.82
CA LEU A 154 2.59 -7.06 -13.08
C LEU A 154 1.54 -6.43 -13.99
N LYS A 155 1.98 -5.63 -14.98
CA LYS A 155 1.08 -5.01 -15.95
C LYS A 155 0.30 -6.06 -16.75
N ARG A 156 0.95 -7.15 -17.17
CA ARG A 156 0.26 -8.25 -17.86
C ARG A 156 -0.80 -8.89 -16.98
N SER A 157 -0.51 -9.14 -15.71
CA SER A 157 -1.48 -9.67 -14.74
C SER A 157 -2.65 -8.71 -14.52
N LYS A 158 -2.38 -7.39 -14.40
CA LYS A 158 -3.43 -6.35 -14.36
C LYS A 158 -4.35 -6.42 -15.57
N THR A 159 -3.80 -6.43 -16.79
CA THR A 159 -4.60 -6.48 -18.01
C THR A 159 -5.43 -7.77 -18.11
N LEU A 160 -4.88 -8.91 -17.68
CA LEU A 160 -5.62 -10.17 -17.66
C LEU A 160 -6.78 -10.14 -16.65
N TYR A 161 -6.55 -9.57 -15.46
CA TYR A 161 -7.60 -9.37 -14.47
C TYR A 161 -8.72 -8.48 -15.01
N GLN A 162 -8.38 -7.33 -15.61
CA GLN A 162 -9.36 -6.40 -16.19
C GLN A 162 -10.20 -7.07 -17.29
N LYS A 163 -9.56 -7.83 -18.19
CA LYS A 163 -10.29 -8.60 -19.22
C LYS A 163 -11.24 -9.64 -18.63
N SER A 164 -10.82 -10.32 -17.57
CA SER A 164 -11.69 -11.28 -16.86
C SER A 164 -12.91 -10.56 -16.28
N LYS A 165 -12.70 -9.44 -15.60
CA LYS A 165 -13.75 -8.62 -15.01
C LYS A 165 -14.74 -8.11 -16.07
N GLU A 166 -14.26 -7.60 -17.19
CA GLU A 166 -15.10 -7.14 -18.31
C GLU A 166 -15.94 -8.29 -18.93
N LEU A 167 -15.38 -9.50 -19.00
CA LEU A 167 -16.12 -10.68 -19.48
C LEU A 167 -17.20 -11.09 -18.48
N ASP A 168 -16.88 -11.12 -17.19
CA ASP A 168 -17.83 -11.47 -16.13
C ASP A 168 -18.99 -10.46 -16.09
N GLU A 169 -18.70 -9.15 -16.19
CA GLU A 169 -19.73 -8.11 -16.28
C GLU A 169 -20.64 -8.28 -17.51
N LYS A 170 -20.09 -8.66 -18.67
CA LYS A 170 -20.91 -8.92 -19.88
C LYS A 170 -21.75 -10.18 -19.78
N LEU A 171 -21.26 -11.22 -19.10
CA LEU A 171 -21.97 -12.50 -18.98
C LEU A 171 -23.06 -12.48 -17.90
N PHE A 172 -22.84 -11.74 -16.83
CA PHE A 172 -23.70 -11.77 -15.64
C PHE A 172 -24.37 -10.43 -15.32
N GLY A 173 -23.95 -9.31 -15.92
CA GLY A 173 -24.47 -7.98 -15.63
C GLY A 173 -25.92 -7.75 -16.07
N GLU A 174 -26.40 -8.45 -17.09
CA GLU A 174 -27.81 -8.35 -17.55
C GLU A 174 -28.78 -9.22 -16.73
N ASN A 175 -28.29 -10.11 -15.85
CA ASN A 175 -29.13 -11.08 -15.12
C ASN A 175 -29.50 -10.66 -13.68
N TYR A 176 -29.22 -9.42 -13.28
CA TYR A 176 -29.49 -8.90 -11.92
C TYR A 176 -30.51 -7.74 -11.86
N GLU A 177 -31.24 -7.45 -12.93
CA GLU A 177 -32.48 -6.66 -12.85
C GLU A 177 -33.69 -7.61 -12.65
N LEU A 178 -33.96 -7.99 -11.40
CA LEU A 178 -35.22 -8.60 -10.95
C LEU A 178 -35.67 -7.97 -9.63
#